data_AF-A0A3D5IEF5-F1
#
_entry.id   AF-A0A3D5IEF5-F1
#
_cell.length_a   1.000
_cell.length_b   1.000
_cell.length_c   1.000
_cell.angle_alpha   90.00
_cell.angle_beta   90.00
_cell.angle_gamma   90.00
#
_symmetry.space_group_name_H-M   'P 1'
#
loop_
_entity.id
_entity.type
_entity.pdbx_description
1 polymer ?
#
loop_
_entity_poly.entity_id
_entity_poly.type
_entity_poly.pdbx_seq_one_letter_code
_entity_poly.pdbx_strand_id
1 'polypeptide(L)'
;MKRILTFLLAAALLLTSLSCALSASAAAESSDWMTKLTNKTLIQVVEKEIGKGWTLYQPNPREEDTKMSSNSFLKNVKLYPVVARKDDAMQLIILKKVKGKWKVDVCNDKALTRPELTIRNFSMDENVSSSDTKYTVYFDYLDVKGKVYVLSLTLYTEFESMFDDLYYLDGGVWESPSVSIEFINDRGFELYSYYSGGYTSAYHVYMYGKANFGVDEFQFADVPLQFSDLLTSAVCNAPEEGAPLYIAPDANATPVAQVHYRDEVQVIQQNPAGDWTIVCYQGNYLFIQTEYVNFPE
;
A
#
# COMPACT_ATOMS: atom_id res chain seq x y z
N MET A 1 34.67 -49.14 -12.09
CA MET A 1 34.31 -47.75 -12.43
C MET A 1 33.04 -47.60 -13.30
N LYS A 2 32.72 -48.49 -14.24
CA LYS A 2 31.50 -48.35 -15.07
C LYS A 2 30.15 -48.60 -14.36
N ARG A 3 30.10 -49.36 -13.25
CA ARG A 3 28.85 -49.64 -12.51
C ARG A 3 28.45 -48.56 -11.48
N ILE A 4 29.41 -47.77 -11.00
CA ILE A 4 29.14 -46.67 -10.05
C ILE A 4 28.59 -45.45 -10.81
N LEU A 5 29.06 -45.24 -12.04
CA LEU A 5 28.59 -44.14 -12.90
C LEU A 5 27.13 -44.32 -13.36
N THR A 6 26.67 -45.57 -13.55
CA THR A 6 25.28 -45.85 -13.93
C THR A 6 24.28 -45.60 -12.78
N PHE A 7 24.70 -45.80 -11.52
CA PHE A 7 23.86 -45.52 -10.36
C PHE A 7 23.72 -44.01 -10.09
N LEU A 8 24.77 -43.22 -10.34
CA LEU A 8 24.72 -41.75 -10.20
C LEU A 8 23.85 -41.09 -11.28
N LEU A 9 23.84 -41.61 -12.51
CA LEU A 9 23.00 -41.07 -13.59
C LEU A 9 21.51 -41.42 -13.39
N ALA A 10 21.18 -42.58 -12.83
CA ALA A 10 19.80 -42.97 -12.52
C ALA A 10 19.23 -42.21 -11.31
N ALA A 11 20.06 -41.90 -10.30
CA ALA A 11 19.67 -41.07 -9.17
C ALA A 11 19.43 -39.60 -9.57
N ALA A 12 20.25 -39.06 -10.49
CA ALA A 12 20.05 -37.71 -11.02
C ALA A 12 18.74 -37.57 -11.82
N LEU A 13 18.36 -38.59 -12.61
CA LEU A 13 17.11 -38.58 -13.38
C LEU A 13 15.85 -38.73 -12.52
N LEU A 14 15.91 -39.48 -11.42
CA LEU A 14 14.80 -39.59 -10.45
C LEU A 14 14.64 -38.31 -9.60
N LEU A 15 15.73 -37.59 -9.32
CA LEU A 15 15.68 -36.29 -8.62
C LEU A 15 15.22 -35.14 -9.53
N THR A 16 15.39 -35.25 -10.85
CA THR A 16 14.82 -34.29 -11.82
C THR A 16 13.36 -34.57 -12.18
N SER A 17 12.87 -35.81 -12.00
CA SER A 17 11.45 -36.14 -12.24
C SER A 17 10.55 -35.91 -11.02
N LEU A 18 11.11 -35.80 -9.80
CA LEU A 18 10.36 -35.34 -8.62
C LEU A 18 10.26 -33.81 -8.52
N SER A 19 11.15 -33.06 -9.18
CA SER A 19 11.12 -31.58 -9.19
C SER A 19 10.09 -31.00 -10.18
N CYS A 20 9.54 -31.81 -11.10
CA CYS A 20 8.41 -31.44 -11.96
C CYS A 20 7.06 -32.01 -11.52
N ALA A 21 6.99 -32.65 -10.36
CA ALA A 21 5.73 -33.16 -9.77
C ALA A 21 5.37 -32.51 -8.42
N LEU A 22 6.17 -31.54 -7.95
CA LEU A 22 5.87 -30.69 -6.79
C LEU A 22 5.33 -29.29 -7.18
N SER A 23 5.15 -29.03 -8.48
CA SER A 23 4.50 -27.82 -9.01
C SER A 23 3.00 -27.99 -9.30
N ALA A 24 2.36 -29.01 -8.72
CA ALA A 24 0.93 -29.26 -8.89
C ALA A 24 0.29 -29.86 -7.62
N SER A 25 0.68 -29.37 -6.44
CA SER A 25 -0.18 -29.47 -5.25
C SER A 25 0.21 -28.44 -4.18
N ALA A 26 0.46 -27.19 -4.58
CA ALA A 26 -0.10 -26.11 -3.79
C ALA A 26 -1.58 -26.09 -4.18
N ALA A 27 -2.35 -27.04 -3.62
CA ALA A 27 -3.77 -26.86 -3.55
C ALA A 27 -3.94 -25.47 -2.94
N ALA A 28 -4.53 -24.57 -3.71
CA ALA A 28 -4.96 -23.29 -3.23
C ALA A 28 -5.73 -23.59 -1.94
N GLU A 29 -5.12 -23.29 -0.80
CA GLU A 29 -5.90 -22.98 0.39
C GLU A 29 -6.55 -21.64 0.09
N SER A 30 -7.53 -21.69 -0.81
CA SER A 30 -8.59 -20.72 -0.99
C SER A 30 -9.49 -20.85 0.24
N SER A 31 -8.94 -20.56 1.43
CA SER A 31 -9.79 -20.05 2.48
C SER A 31 -10.35 -18.73 1.91
N ASP A 32 -11.67 -18.69 1.71
CA ASP A 32 -12.41 -17.49 1.33
C ASP A 32 -12.17 -16.49 2.48
N TRP A 33 -11.08 -15.71 2.40
CA TRP A 33 -10.65 -14.78 3.45
C TRP A 33 -11.61 -13.59 3.58
N MET A 34 -12.50 -13.45 2.60
CA MET A 34 -13.58 -12.48 2.60
C MET A 34 -14.90 -13.13 3.03
N THR A 35 -15.60 -12.47 3.96
CA THR A 35 -16.95 -12.85 4.31
C THR A 35 -17.94 -12.34 3.26
N LYS A 36 -18.78 -13.22 2.71
CA LYS A 36 -19.80 -12.83 1.73
C LYS A 36 -20.81 -11.86 2.34
N LEU A 37 -21.19 -10.85 1.56
CA LEU A 37 -22.23 -9.90 1.93
C LEU A 37 -23.57 -10.63 2.00
N THR A 38 -24.29 -10.47 3.12
CA THR A 38 -25.59 -11.17 3.33
C THR A 38 -26.81 -10.25 3.24
N ASN A 39 -26.60 -8.94 3.32
CA ASN A 39 -27.70 -7.98 3.31
C ASN A 39 -28.33 -7.86 1.91
N LYS A 40 -29.55 -8.40 1.75
CA LYS A 40 -30.28 -8.39 0.47
C LYS A 40 -30.47 -7.00 -0.12
N THR A 41 -30.70 -5.98 0.71
CA THR A 41 -30.89 -4.60 0.23
C THR A 41 -29.60 -4.05 -0.37
N LEU A 42 -28.46 -4.23 0.31
CA LEU A 42 -27.17 -3.78 -0.21
C LEU A 42 -26.79 -4.53 -1.49
N ILE A 43 -26.99 -5.86 -1.53
CA ILE A 43 -26.76 -6.68 -2.72
C ILE A 43 -27.56 -6.14 -3.91
N GLN A 44 -28.86 -5.88 -3.73
CA GLN A 44 -29.70 -5.33 -4.81
C GLN A 44 -29.24 -3.96 -5.29
N VAL A 45 -28.78 -3.10 -4.38
CA VAL A 45 -28.24 -1.78 -4.73
C VAL A 45 -26.97 -1.93 -5.57
N VAL A 46 -26.04 -2.79 -5.15
CA VAL A 46 -24.78 -3.03 -5.86
C VAL A 46 -25.02 -3.71 -7.22
N GLU A 47 -25.80 -4.79 -7.26
CA GLU A 47 -26.09 -5.50 -8.51
C GLU A 47 -26.82 -4.65 -9.56
N LYS A 48 -27.59 -3.65 -9.10
CA LYS A 48 -28.23 -2.69 -10.01
C LYS A 48 -27.18 -1.79 -10.69
N GLU A 49 -26.09 -1.47 -10.00
CA GLU A 49 -25.03 -0.60 -10.50
C GLU A 49 -24.04 -1.35 -11.38
N ILE A 50 -23.47 -2.45 -10.88
CA ILE A 50 -22.36 -3.17 -11.56
C ILE A 50 -22.81 -4.43 -12.31
N GLY A 51 -24.12 -4.70 -12.31
CA GLY A 51 -24.70 -5.92 -12.88
C GLY A 51 -24.62 -7.14 -11.93
N LYS A 52 -25.24 -8.23 -12.36
CA LYS A 52 -25.26 -9.50 -11.63
C LYS A 52 -24.04 -10.37 -11.95
N GLY A 53 -23.81 -11.40 -11.13
CA GLY A 53 -22.77 -12.41 -11.33
C GLY A 53 -21.44 -12.07 -10.65
N TRP A 54 -21.40 -11.00 -9.86
CA TRP A 54 -20.32 -10.71 -8.94
C TRP A 54 -20.55 -11.42 -7.60
N THR A 55 -19.47 -11.90 -6.98
CA THR A 55 -19.50 -12.26 -5.57
C THR A 55 -19.24 -10.99 -4.76
N LEU A 56 -20.17 -10.64 -3.87
CA LEU A 56 -20.08 -9.44 -3.04
C LEU A 56 -19.63 -9.81 -1.63
N TYR A 57 -18.71 -9.04 -1.09
CA TYR A 57 -18.10 -9.27 0.21
C TYR A 57 -18.30 -8.06 1.13
N GLN A 58 -18.53 -8.36 2.40
CA GLN A 58 -18.60 -7.38 3.50
C GLN A 58 -17.24 -7.32 4.21
N PRO A 59 -16.94 -6.22 4.92
CA PRO A 59 -15.78 -6.20 5.80
C PRO A 59 -15.95 -7.24 6.92
N ASN A 60 -14.86 -7.86 7.31
CA ASN A 60 -14.74 -8.61 8.55
C ASN A 60 -14.63 -7.64 9.74
N PRO A 61 -15.18 -7.97 10.92
CA PRO A 61 -14.88 -7.22 12.14
C PRO A 61 -13.42 -7.42 12.56
N ARG A 62 -12.83 -6.46 13.28
CA ARG A 62 -11.42 -6.48 13.70
C ARG A 62 -11.22 -7.13 15.07
N GLU A 63 -12.14 -6.97 16.02
CA GLU A 63 -11.96 -7.35 17.44
C GLU A 63 -13.02 -8.34 17.95
N GLU A 64 -14.28 -8.16 17.56
CA GLU A 64 -15.47 -8.85 18.04
C GLU A 64 -16.13 -9.70 16.93
N ASP A 65 -16.97 -10.66 17.30
CA ASP A 65 -17.78 -11.42 16.34
C ASP A 65 -19.03 -10.62 15.90
N THR A 66 -18.79 -9.47 15.26
CA THR A 66 -19.84 -8.58 14.79
C THR A 66 -20.35 -8.98 13.40
N LYS A 67 -21.67 -9.07 13.26
CA LYS A 67 -22.34 -9.27 11.96
C LYS A 67 -22.38 -7.97 11.17
N MET A 68 -21.31 -7.69 10.43
CA MET A 68 -21.08 -6.42 9.72
C MET A 68 -22.12 -6.05 8.64
N SER A 69 -22.96 -6.98 8.19
CA SER A 69 -24.05 -6.72 7.23
C SER A 69 -25.45 -6.83 7.85
N SER A 70 -25.53 -6.98 9.17
CA SER A 70 -26.80 -6.99 9.90
C SER A 70 -27.49 -5.63 9.85
N ASN A 71 -28.82 -5.62 9.91
CA ASN A 71 -29.57 -4.36 9.97
C ASN A 71 -29.29 -3.55 11.26
N SER A 72 -28.86 -4.19 12.35
CA SER A 72 -28.44 -3.50 13.57
C SER A 72 -27.15 -2.72 13.34
N PHE A 73 -26.12 -3.37 12.79
CA PHE A 73 -24.86 -2.72 12.44
C PHE A 73 -25.08 -1.61 11.41
N LEU A 74 -25.79 -1.94 10.33
CA LEU A 74 -26.05 -1.01 9.24
C LEU A 74 -26.88 0.20 9.65
N LYS A 75 -27.54 0.24 10.82
CA LYS A 75 -28.18 1.45 11.34
C LYS A 75 -27.16 2.49 11.80
N ASN A 76 -26.02 2.05 12.32
CA ASN A 76 -25.00 2.91 12.92
C ASN A 76 -24.10 3.56 11.89
N VAL A 77 -23.93 2.96 10.70
CA VAL A 77 -23.07 3.55 9.65
C VAL A 77 -23.84 4.42 8.66
N LYS A 78 -23.16 5.39 8.04
CA LYS A 78 -23.70 6.24 6.97
C LYS A 78 -23.13 5.88 5.58
N LEU A 79 -21.95 5.28 5.56
CA LEU A 79 -21.25 4.72 4.42
C LEU A 79 -20.97 3.24 4.70
N TYR A 80 -20.82 2.44 3.66
CA TYR A 80 -20.51 1.03 3.82
C TYR A 80 -19.66 0.53 2.65
N PRO A 81 -18.46 -0.03 2.91
CA PRO A 81 -17.61 -0.57 1.87
C PRO A 81 -18.09 -1.98 1.47
N VAL A 82 -18.02 -2.28 0.19
CA VAL A 82 -18.27 -3.60 -0.38
C VAL A 82 -17.15 -3.91 -1.36
N VAL A 83 -16.62 -5.12 -1.31
CA VAL A 83 -15.72 -5.62 -2.35
C VAL A 83 -16.51 -6.54 -3.26
N ALA A 84 -16.51 -6.24 -4.57
CA ALA A 84 -17.08 -7.11 -5.59
C ALA A 84 -15.95 -7.86 -6.30
N ARG A 85 -16.10 -9.17 -6.49
CA ARG A 85 -15.16 -9.99 -7.24
C ARG A 85 -15.85 -10.81 -8.32
N LYS A 86 -15.22 -10.88 -9.48
CA LYS A 86 -15.60 -11.75 -10.59
C LYS A 86 -14.35 -12.22 -11.29
N ASP A 87 -14.08 -13.52 -11.19
CA ASP A 87 -12.82 -14.12 -11.64
C ASP A 87 -11.61 -13.41 -10.98
N ASP A 88 -10.72 -12.84 -11.77
CA ASP A 88 -9.56 -12.06 -11.31
C ASP A 88 -9.85 -10.57 -11.13
N ALA A 89 -11.02 -10.09 -11.56
CA ALA A 89 -11.42 -8.69 -11.40
C ALA A 89 -11.95 -8.43 -9.99
N MET A 90 -11.56 -7.28 -9.43
CA MET A 90 -12.00 -6.80 -8.12
C MET A 90 -12.42 -5.33 -8.21
N GLN A 91 -13.46 -4.95 -7.47
CA GLN A 91 -13.91 -3.56 -7.39
C GLN A 91 -14.22 -3.21 -5.94
N LEU A 92 -13.72 -2.06 -5.49
CA LEU A 92 -14.16 -1.42 -4.26
C LEU A 92 -15.39 -0.57 -4.55
N ILE A 93 -16.43 -0.74 -3.75
CA ILE A 93 -17.70 -0.02 -3.88
C ILE A 93 -18.02 0.61 -2.54
N ILE A 94 -18.20 1.92 -2.53
CA ILE A 94 -18.65 2.65 -1.36
C ILE A 94 -20.14 2.93 -1.51
N LEU A 95 -20.93 2.39 -0.59
CA LEU A 95 -22.35 2.68 -0.48
C LEU A 95 -22.57 3.85 0.47
N LYS A 96 -23.55 4.71 0.19
CA LYS A 96 -23.92 5.85 1.02
C LYS A 96 -25.41 5.89 1.31
N LYS A 97 -25.77 6.22 2.56
CA LYS A 97 -27.15 6.50 2.93
C LYS A 97 -27.54 7.91 2.53
N VAL A 98 -28.50 8.02 1.61
CA VAL A 98 -29.13 9.27 1.22
C VAL A 98 -30.62 9.20 1.58
N LYS A 99 -31.05 10.04 2.52
CA LYS A 99 -32.44 10.08 3.04
C LYS A 99 -32.93 8.69 3.51
N GLY A 100 -32.05 7.98 4.24
CA GLY A 100 -32.33 6.66 4.81
C GLY A 100 -32.27 5.49 3.82
N LYS A 101 -31.93 5.72 2.55
CA LYS A 101 -31.77 4.67 1.53
C LYS A 101 -30.33 4.55 1.08
N TRP A 102 -29.87 3.32 0.89
CA TRP A 102 -28.55 3.03 0.34
C TRP A 102 -28.50 3.30 -1.17
N LYS A 103 -27.37 3.86 -1.61
CA LYS A 103 -27.00 4.09 -3.02
C LYS A 103 -25.51 3.80 -3.18
N VAL A 104 -25.07 3.47 -4.39
CA VAL A 104 -23.64 3.50 -4.72
C VAL A 104 -23.19 4.96 -4.79
N ASP A 105 -22.11 5.27 -4.10
CA ASP A 105 -21.45 6.58 -4.10
C ASP A 105 -20.24 6.55 -5.04
N VAL A 106 -19.38 5.53 -4.86
CA VAL A 106 -18.15 5.34 -5.65
C VAL A 106 -18.02 3.86 -6.03
N CYS A 107 -17.51 3.60 -7.23
CA CYS A 107 -17.03 2.30 -7.68
C CYS A 107 -15.65 2.48 -8.31
N ASN A 108 -14.65 1.75 -7.82
CA ASN A 108 -13.28 1.82 -8.32
C ASN A 108 -12.70 0.42 -8.47
N ASP A 109 -12.32 0.06 -9.70
CA ASP A 109 -11.76 -1.23 -10.10
C ASP A 109 -10.23 -1.31 -10.01
N LYS A 110 -9.58 -0.21 -9.63
CA LYS A 110 -8.12 -0.08 -9.45
C LYS A 110 -7.70 0.11 -8.00
N ALA A 111 -8.65 0.35 -7.10
CA ALA A 111 -8.37 0.68 -5.71
C ALA A 111 -7.72 -0.46 -4.90
N LEU A 112 -7.91 -1.72 -5.32
CA LEU A 112 -7.48 -2.90 -4.56
C LEU A 112 -6.54 -3.82 -5.34
N THR A 113 -6.40 -3.62 -6.64
CA THR A 113 -5.60 -4.51 -7.49
C THR A 113 -4.17 -4.02 -7.54
N ARG A 114 -3.26 -4.88 -7.09
CA ARG A 114 -1.83 -4.67 -7.21
C ARG A 114 -1.10 -5.98 -7.55
N PRO A 115 -0.40 -6.09 -8.68
CA PRO A 115 0.16 -7.36 -9.15
C PRO A 115 1.15 -8.02 -8.19
N GLU A 116 1.91 -7.23 -7.44
CA GLU A 116 2.93 -7.72 -6.51
C GLU A 116 2.34 -8.27 -5.20
N LEU A 117 1.06 -7.97 -4.93
CA LEU A 117 0.42 -8.22 -3.64
C LEU A 117 -0.83 -9.09 -3.79
N THR A 118 -0.98 -10.06 -2.89
CA THR A 118 -2.19 -10.84 -2.74
C THR A 118 -2.97 -10.34 -1.54
N ILE A 119 -4.20 -9.86 -1.77
CA ILE A 119 -5.08 -9.45 -0.67
C ILE A 119 -5.48 -10.67 0.19
N ARG A 120 -5.51 -10.46 1.50
CA ARG A 120 -5.72 -11.48 2.53
C ARG A 120 -6.79 -11.13 3.53
N ASN A 121 -7.13 -9.87 3.69
CA ASN A 121 -8.21 -9.46 4.57
C ASN A 121 -8.85 -8.17 4.06
N PHE A 122 -10.14 -8.04 4.33
CA PHE A 122 -10.91 -6.83 4.13
C PHE A 122 -11.73 -6.65 5.41
N SER A 123 -11.42 -5.61 6.17
CA SER A 123 -11.97 -5.44 7.51
C SER A 123 -12.26 -3.98 7.83
N MET A 124 -13.06 -3.75 8.86
CA MET A 124 -13.47 -2.43 9.30
C MET A 124 -13.70 -2.47 10.81
N ASP A 125 -13.39 -1.38 11.50
CA ASP A 125 -13.75 -1.23 12.91
C ASP A 125 -15.28 -1.32 13.08
N GLU A 126 -15.72 -2.25 13.90
CA GLU A 126 -17.11 -2.55 14.19
C GLU A 126 -17.72 -1.65 15.28
N ASN A 127 -16.90 -0.94 16.06
CA ASN A 127 -17.32 -0.09 17.19
C ASN A 127 -17.81 1.29 16.73
N VAL A 128 -18.59 1.31 15.66
CA VAL A 128 -19.10 2.52 15.02
C VAL A 128 -20.48 2.94 15.55
N SER A 129 -20.62 4.25 15.77
CA SER A 129 -21.85 4.93 16.17
C SER A 129 -22.41 5.78 15.04
N SER A 130 -23.73 5.99 15.08
CA SER A 130 -24.43 6.91 14.17
C SER A 130 -23.97 8.38 14.24
N SER A 131 -23.33 8.76 15.36
CA SER A 131 -22.71 10.07 15.55
C SER A 131 -21.38 10.21 14.84
N ASP A 132 -20.72 9.11 14.48
CA ASP A 132 -19.36 9.15 13.99
C ASP A 132 -19.31 9.81 12.62
N THR A 133 -18.25 10.59 12.43
CA THR A 133 -18.00 11.36 11.21
C THR A 133 -17.03 10.65 10.27
N LYS A 134 -16.30 9.66 10.78
CA LYS A 134 -15.33 8.85 10.04
C LYS A 134 -15.16 7.46 10.66
N TYR A 135 -14.75 6.48 9.86
CA TYR A 135 -14.34 5.14 10.31
C TYR A 135 -13.36 4.55 9.31
N THR A 136 -12.45 3.72 9.81
CA THR A 136 -11.34 3.17 9.02
C THR A 136 -11.66 1.75 8.55
N VAL A 137 -11.34 1.53 7.29
CA VAL A 137 -11.41 0.28 6.56
C VAL A 137 -9.98 -0.13 6.25
N TYR A 138 -9.70 -1.43 6.34
CA TYR A 138 -8.37 -1.94 6.14
C TYR A 138 -8.38 -3.09 5.14
N PHE A 139 -7.35 -3.10 4.32
CA PHE A 139 -7.06 -4.16 3.37
C PHE A 139 -5.67 -4.71 3.68
N ASP A 140 -5.63 -5.94 4.20
CA ASP A 140 -4.36 -6.60 4.54
C ASP A 140 -3.91 -7.40 3.30
N TYR A 141 -2.64 -7.25 2.91
CA TYR A 141 -2.02 -7.89 1.76
C TYR A 141 -0.77 -8.67 2.15
N LEU A 142 -0.39 -9.62 1.31
CA LEU A 142 0.87 -10.36 1.39
C LEU A 142 1.62 -10.27 0.07
N ASP A 143 2.92 -10.00 0.13
CA ASP A 143 3.81 -10.21 -1.03
C ASP A 143 4.20 -11.68 -1.20
N VAL A 144 4.94 -11.97 -2.27
CA VAL A 144 5.45 -13.33 -2.58
C VAL A 144 6.43 -13.88 -1.56
N LYS A 145 6.99 -13.05 -0.67
CA LYS A 145 7.92 -13.44 0.40
C LYS A 145 7.23 -13.56 1.76
N GLY A 146 5.91 -13.29 1.84
CA GLY A 146 5.15 -13.33 3.08
C GLY A 146 5.21 -12.04 3.91
N LYS A 147 5.71 -10.93 3.36
CA LYS A 147 5.66 -9.61 4.00
C LYS A 147 4.23 -9.08 3.97
N VAL A 148 3.76 -8.63 5.13
CA VAL A 148 2.41 -8.08 5.31
C VAL A 148 2.41 -6.59 5.06
N TYR A 149 1.47 -6.14 4.25
CA TYR A 149 1.15 -4.76 4.00
C TYR A 149 -0.28 -4.49 4.43
N VAL A 150 -0.57 -3.32 4.97
CA VAL A 150 -1.93 -2.91 5.29
C VAL A 150 -2.19 -1.56 4.66
N LEU A 151 -3.20 -1.52 3.79
CA LEU A 151 -3.71 -0.31 3.17
C LEU A 151 -4.92 0.15 3.96
N SER A 152 -4.92 1.41 4.39
CA SER A 152 -6.01 2.02 5.16
C SER A 152 -6.85 2.96 4.28
N LEU A 153 -8.15 2.98 4.56
CA LEU A 153 -9.13 3.85 3.94
C LEU A 153 -10.03 4.44 5.02
N THR A 154 -10.07 5.76 5.14
CA THR A 154 -11.04 6.44 5.99
C THR A 154 -12.28 6.83 5.20
N LEU A 155 -13.41 6.32 5.65
CA LEU A 155 -14.73 6.66 5.13
C LEU A 155 -15.25 7.92 5.83
N TYR A 156 -15.16 9.07 5.18
CA TYR A 156 -15.64 10.35 5.71
C TYR A 156 -17.11 10.58 5.37
N THR A 157 -17.94 10.82 6.38
CA THR A 157 -19.39 11.01 6.16
C THR A 157 -19.77 12.40 5.66
N GLU A 158 -18.88 13.38 5.86
CA GLU A 158 -19.08 14.80 5.52
C GLU A 158 -18.15 15.27 4.40
N PHE A 159 -17.04 14.57 4.17
CA PHE A 159 -16.04 14.86 3.16
C PHE A 159 -15.90 13.68 2.20
N GLU A 160 -15.04 13.82 1.21
CA GLU A 160 -14.65 12.72 0.34
C GLU A 160 -13.91 11.64 1.16
N SER A 161 -14.24 10.38 0.91
CA SER A 161 -13.52 9.26 1.51
C SER A 161 -12.19 9.07 0.78
N MET A 162 -11.12 8.77 1.52
CA MET A 162 -9.78 8.71 0.94
C MET A 162 -8.92 7.63 1.60
N PHE A 163 -7.98 7.09 0.84
CA PHE A 163 -6.94 6.24 1.37
C PHE A 163 -5.96 7.10 2.17
N ASP A 164 -5.58 6.64 3.37
CA ASP A 164 -4.76 7.43 4.29
C ASP A 164 -3.31 6.98 4.29
N ASP A 165 -3.04 5.67 4.26
CA ASP A 165 -1.68 5.16 4.33
C ASP A 165 -1.54 3.70 3.86
N LEU A 166 -0.29 3.34 3.56
CA LEU A 166 0.17 1.96 3.42
C LEU A 166 1.28 1.72 4.44
N TYR A 167 1.08 0.77 5.36
CA TYR A 167 2.09 0.43 6.37
C TYR A 167 2.50 -1.04 6.36
N TYR A 168 3.73 -1.30 6.79
CA TYR A 168 4.29 -2.64 6.95
C TYR A 168 5.33 -2.70 8.06
N LEU A 169 5.58 -3.89 8.59
CA LEU A 169 6.69 -4.16 9.52
C LEU A 169 7.91 -4.65 8.74
N ASP A 170 9.03 -3.95 8.88
CA ASP A 170 10.28 -4.30 8.24
C ASP A 170 11.09 -5.26 9.11
N GLY A 171 10.78 -6.56 9.02
CA GLY A 171 11.43 -7.62 9.80
C GLY A 171 10.47 -8.53 10.58
N GLY A 172 9.16 -8.30 10.48
CA GLY A 172 8.13 -9.29 10.87
C GLY A 172 7.93 -9.52 12.38
N VAL A 173 8.56 -8.74 13.26
CA VAL A 173 8.34 -8.78 14.72
C VAL A 173 7.94 -7.40 15.24
N TRP A 174 7.31 -7.33 16.42
CA TRP A 174 6.79 -6.07 16.98
C TRP A 174 7.88 -5.01 17.25
N GLU A 175 9.13 -5.44 17.41
CA GLU A 175 10.32 -4.59 17.60
C GLU A 175 11.02 -4.22 16.27
N SER A 176 10.52 -4.72 15.14
CA SER A 176 11.02 -4.34 13.83
C SER A 176 10.67 -2.90 13.50
N PRO A 177 11.49 -2.21 12.71
CA PRO A 177 11.11 -0.92 12.18
C PRO A 177 9.74 -1.00 11.50
N SER A 178 8.81 -0.12 11.86
CA SER A 178 7.58 0.03 11.08
C SER A 178 7.81 1.12 10.04
N VAL A 179 7.40 0.83 8.82
CA VAL A 179 7.40 1.81 7.74
C VAL A 179 5.96 2.15 7.42
N SER A 180 5.67 3.44 7.34
CA SER A 180 4.38 3.95 6.86
C SER A 180 4.61 4.92 5.71
N ILE A 181 3.78 4.81 4.69
CA ILE A 181 3.69 5.74 3.57
C ILE A 181 2.32 6.38 3.69
N GLU A 182 2.26 7.55 4.31
CA GLU A 182 1.03 8.33 4.46
C GLU A 182 0.73 9.08 3.16
N PHE A 183 -0.55 9.10 2.80
CA PHE A 183 -1.07 9.68 1.58
C PHE A 183 -1.67 11.04 1.90
N ILE A 184 -1.07 12.08 1.35
CA ILE A 184 -1.42 13.45 1.65
C ILE A 184 -1.95 14.12 0.40
N ASN A 185 -3.26 14.36 0.37
CA ASN A 185 -3.89 15.15 -0.69
C ASN A 185 -3.17 16.49 -0.89
N ASP A 186 -3.06 16.91 -2.14
CA ASP A 186 -2.35 18.11 -2.60
C ASP A 186 -0.83 18.14 -2.39
N ARG A 187 -0.25 17.21 -1.63
CA ARG A 187 1.20 17.18 -1.37
C ARG A 187 1.89 15.95 -1.96
N GLY A 188 1.37 14.74 -1.75
CA GLY A 188 2.06 13.51 -2.13
C GLY A 188 2.17 12.54 -0.97
N PHE A 189 3.39 12.13 -0.62
CA PHE A 189 3.65 11.13 0.41
C PHE A 189 4.37 11.71 1.63
N GLU A 190 4.01 11.25 2.83
CA GLU A 190 4.85 11.38 4.02
C GLU A 190 5.38 9.99 4.40
N LEU A 191 6.70 9.85 4.42
CA LEU A 191 7.40 8.58 4.55
C LEU A 191 7.97 8.46 5.96
N TYR A 192 7.43 7.55 6.75
CA TYR A 192 7.83 7.31 8.13
C TYR A 192 8.61 6.02 8.26
N SER A 193 9.76 6.08 8.93
CA SER A 193 10.49 4.91 9.42
C SER A 193 10.66 5.02 10.92
N TYR A 194 9.92 4.19 11.66
CA TYR A 194 10.04 4.06 13.11
C TYR A 194 11.08 3.00 13.43
N TYR A 195 11.99 3.25 14.36
CA TYR A 195 12.99 2.29 14.82
C TYR A 195 12.70 1.86 16.27
N SER A 196 12.99 0.60 16.60
CA SER A 196 12.92 0.12 18.00
C SER A 196 13.86 0.97 18.87
N GLY A 197 13.26 1.70 19.81
CA GLY A 197 13.95 2.72 20.62
C GLY A 197 13.26 4.09 20.64
N GLY A 198 12.19 4.28 19.85
CA GLY A 198 11.37 5.50 19.87
C GLY A 198 11.83 6.60 18.90
N TYR A 199 12.79 6.29 18.03
CA TYR A 199 13.24 7.21 16.99
C TYR A 199 12.38 7.07 15.73
N THR A 200 11.88 8.19 15.23
CA THR A 200 11.12 8.24 13.97
C THR A 200 11.85 9.15 12.99
N SER A 201 12.11 8.65 11.78
CA SER A 201 12.51 9.49 10.65
C SER A 201 11.29 9.74 9.78
N ALA A 202 11.05 11.00 9.44
CA ALA A 202 9.95 11.42 8.57
C ALA A 202 10.53 12.17 7.36
N TYR A 203 10.12 11.77 6.17
CA TYR A 203 10.49 12.42 4.92
C TYR A 203 9.24 12.86 4.18
N HIS A 204 9.18 14.13 3.79
CA HIS A 204 8.05 14.66 3.06
C HIS A 204 8.41 14.62 1.58
N VAL A 205 7.61 13.93 0.77
CA VAL A 205 7.82 13.80 -0.68
C VAL A 205 6.69 14.50 -1.41
N TYR A 206 7.01 15.66 -1.98
CA TYR A 206 6.05 16.42 -2.76
C TYR A 206 5.98 15.90 -4.20
N MET A 207 4.82 15.43 -4.64
CA MET A 207 4.62 14.97 -6.02
C MET A 207 4.39 16.14 -6.99
N TYR A 208 4.78 15.96 -8.26
CA TYR A 208 4.40 16.90 -9.32
C TYR A 208 2.90 16.81 -9.60
N GLY A 209 2.26 17.97 -9.71
CA GLY A 209 0.80 18.06 -9.88
C GLY A 209 0.04 17.93 -8.57
N LYS A 210 -1.29 17.80 -8.67
CA LYS A 210 -2.16 17.65 -7.52
C LYS A 210 -2.29 16.15 -7.19
N ALA A 211 -1.78 15.74 -6.03
CA ALA A 211 -2.02 14.40 -5.51
C ALA A 211 -3.49 14.28 -5.05
N ASN A 212 -4.20 13.24 -5.49
CA ASN A 212 -5.53 12.88 -4.99
C ASN A 212 -5.57 11.40 -4.62
N PHE A 213 -5.95 11.13 -3.38
CA PHE A 213 -6.10 9.78 -2.83
C PHE A 213 -7.57 9.46 -2.47
N GLY A 214 -8.51 10.26 -3.00
CA GLY A 214 -9.93 9.98 -3.00
C GLY A 214 -10.25 8.62 -3.61
N VAL A 215 -11.27 7.93 -3.08
CA VAL A 215 -11.58 6.54 -3.46
C VAL A 215 -11.93 6.39 -4.94
N ASP A 216 -12.42 7.44 -5.61
CA ASP A 216 -12.81 7.39 -7.02
C ASP A 216 -11.62 7.45 -7.99
N GLU A 217 -10.57 8.20 -7.64
CA GLU A 217 -9.37 8.39 -8.47
C GLU A 217 -8.18 7.50 -8.05
N PHE A 218 -8.22 6.92 -6.84
CA PHE A 218 -7.11 6.14 -6.29
C PHE A 218 -6.75 4.90 -7.16
N GLN A 219 -5.45 4.73 -7.43
CA GLN A 219 -4.93 3.58 -8.16
C GLN A 219 -3.84 2.92 -7.33
N PHE A 220 -4.11 1.72 -6.82
CA PHE A 220 -3.18 1.10 -5.88
C PHE A 220 -1.85 0.72 -6.55
N ALA A 221 -1.83 0.49 -7.85
CA ALA A 221 -0.61 0.21 -8.61
C ALA A 221 0.39 1.40 -8.63
N ASP A 222 -0.09 2.65 -8.48
CA ASP A 222 0.74 3.86 -8.56
C ASP A 222 1.41 4.22 -7.22
N VAL A 223 1.00 3.57 -6.14
CA VAL A 223 1.55 3.81 -4.80
C VAL A 223 2.94 3.14 -4.69
N PRO A 224 3.95 3.75 -4.05
CA PRO A 224 5.20 3.03 -3.74
C PRO A 224 4.97 1.97 -2.64
N LEU A 225 5.61 0.79 -2.73
CA LEU A 225 5.57 -0.21 -1.65
C LEU A 225 6.69 -0.01 -0.63
N GLN A 226 7.72 0.74 -0.98
CA GLN A 226 8.88 1.04 -0.15
C GLN A 226 9.53 2.34 -0.67
N PHE A 227 10.34 3.00 0.17
CA PHE A 227 10.92 4.30 -0.19
C PHE A 227 11.82 4.22 -1.42
N SER A 228 12.48 3.07 -1.63
CA SER A 228 13.35 2.88 -2.79
C SER A 228 12.61 2.85 -4.11
N ASP A 229 11.29 2.62 -4.12
CA ASP A 229 10.49 2.64 -5.35
C ASP A 229 10.34 4.07 -5.90
N LEU A 230 10.62 5.09 -5.08
CA LEU A 230 10.61 6.49 -5.47
C LEU A 230 11.97 7.01 -5.95
N LEU A 231 13.03 6.19 -5.86
CA LEU A 231 14.37 6.60 -6.26
C LEU A 231 14.49 6.63 -7.79
N THR A 232 15.01 7.74 -8.28
CA THR A 232 15.46 7.93 -9.65
C THR A 232 16.94 8.26 -9.70
N SER A 233 17.59 7.95 -10.82
CA SER A 233 19.00 8.28 -11.02
C SER A 233 19.13 9.75 -11.41
N ALA A 234 20.07 10.45 -10.79
CA ALA A 234 20.44 11.82 -11.14
C ALA A 234 21.96 11.99 -11.10
N VAL A 235 22.45 13.10 -11.66
CA VAL A 235 23.87 13.43 -11.66
C VAL A 235 24.09 14.66 -10.79
N CYS A 236 25.07 14.60 -9.90
CA CYS A 236 25.40 15.72 -9.04
C CYS A 236 26.16 16.82 -9.81
N ASN A 237 25.71 18.06 -9.65
CA ASN A 237 26.34 19.28 -10.15
C ASN A 237 26.96 20.08 -8.99
N ALA A 238 27.74 19.41 -8.15
CA ALA A 238 28.39 20.01 -6.99
C ALA A 238 29.46 21.06 -7.39
N PRO A 239 29.73 22.05 -6.51
CA PRO A 239 30.89 22.92 -6.62
C PRO A 239 32.20 22.15 -6.35
N GLU A 240 33.36 22.80 -6.51
CA GLU A 240 34.68 22.16 -6.37
C GLU A 240 34.89 21.56 -4.97
N GLU A 241 34.39 22.23 -3.93
CA GLU A 241 34.42 21.76 -2.54
C GLU A 241 33.50 20.56 -2.26
N GLY A 242 32.63 20.18 -3.19
CA GLY A 242 31.62 19.14 -3.03
C GLY A 242 30.27 19.67 -2.50
N ALA A 243 29.20 18.94 -2.76
CA ALA A 243 27.86 19.27 -2.27
C ALA A 243 27.61 18.53 -0.94
N PRO A 244 27.31 19.26 0.16
CA PRO A 244 27.08 18.66 1.46
C PRO A 244 25.75 17.91 1.55
N LEU A 245 25.75 16.81 2.30
CA LEU A 245 24.56 16.01 2.64
C LEU A 245 24.22 16.15 4.11
N TYR A 246 22.93 16.34 4.41
CA TYR A 246 22.42 16.64 5.73
C TYR A 246 21.40 15.61 6.21
N ILE A 247 21.27 15.45 7.53
CA ILE A 247 20.25 14.59 8.14
C ILE A 247 18.84 15.20 8.12
N ALA A 248 18.76 16.52 7.92
CA ALA A 248 17.54 17.31 7.87
C ALA A 248 17.73 18.46 6.87
N PRO A 249 16.64 19.04 6.31
CA PRO A 249 16.71 20.16 5.37
C PRO A 249 17.08 21.49 6.06
N ASP A 250 18.28 21.56 6.63
CA ASP A 250 18.85 22.75 7.30
C ASP A 250 20.30 22.96 6.88
N ALA A 251 20.56 24.04 6.14
CA ALA A 251 21.89 24.38 5.64
C ALA A 251 22.86 24.81 6.77
N ASN A 252 22.35 25.13 7.96
CA ASN A 252 23.18 25.48 9.12
C ASN A 252 23.61 24.25 9.94
N ALA A 253 23.02 23.08 9.68
CA ALA A 253 23.40 21.85 10.35
C ALA A 253 24.78 21.37 9.87
N THR A 254 25.48 20.57 10.69
CA THR A 254 26.74 19.97 10.27
C THR A 254 26.46 18.89 9.20
N PRO A 255 27.09 18.96 8.00
CA PRO A 255 26.97 17.91 7.00
C PRO A 255 27.51 16.58 7.53
N VAL A 256 26.88 15.47 7.15
CA VAL A 256 27.29 14.12 7.54
C VAL A 256 28.03 13.38 6.43
N ALA A 257 27.91 13.85 5.19
CA ALA A 257 28.60 13.34 4.02
C ALA A 257 28.68 14.42 2.93
N GLN A 258 29.37 14.13 1.83
CA GLN A 258 29.43 14.99 0.65
C GLN A 258 29.46 14.15 -0.62
N VAL A 259 28.94 14.71 -1.71
CA VAL A 259 29.02 14.15 -3.08
C VAL A 259 29.73 15.17 -3.98
N HIS A 260 30.37 14.70 -5.05
CA HIS A 260 31.20 15.52 -5.92
C HIS A 260 30.60 15.67 -7.32
N TYR A 261 31.19 16.59 -8.07
CA TYR A 261 30.76 16.87 -9.44
C TYR A 261 30.79 15.60 -10.29
N ARG A 262 29.67 15.30 -10.96
CA ARG A 262 29.40 14.11 -11.77
C ARG A 262 29.23 12.79 -11.01
N ASP A 263 29.16 12.82 -9.69
CA ASP A 263 28.74 11.63 -8.95
C ASP A 263 27.32 11.24 -9.38
N GLU A 264 27.13 9.96 -9.68
CA GLU A 264 25.80 9.39 -9.88
C GLU A 264 25.14 9.21 -8.50
N VAL A 265 23.95 9.78 -8.35
CA VAL A 265 23.18 9.75 -7.11
C VAL A 265 21.80 9.17 -7.35
N GLN A 266 21.29 8.43 -6.37
CA GLN A 266 19.89 8.00 -6.34
C GLN A 266 19.11 9.02 -5.51
N VAL A 267 18.06 9.61 -6.09
CA VAL A 267 17.32 10.70 -5.47
C VAL A 267 15.82 10.48 -5.55
N ILE A 268 15.07 11.03 -4.62
CA ILE A 268 13.62 11.14 -4.75
C ILE A 268 13.34 12.52 -5.34
N GLN A 269 12.86 12.55 -6.58
CA GLN A 269 12.50 13.79 -7.25
C GLN A 269 11.26 14.37 -6.56
N GLN A 270 11.36 15.62 -6.14
CA GLN A 270 10.25 16.33 -5.50
C GLN A 270 9.78 17.47 -6.40
N ASN A 271 8.51 17.85 -6.26
CA ASN A 271 7.98 19.10 -6.78
C ASN A 271 8.81 20.27 -6.20
N PRO A 272 9.23 21.25 -7.00
CA PRO A 272 10.14 22.34 -6.61
C PRO A 272 9.63 23.29 -5.50
N ALA A 273 8.58 22.93 -4.76
CA ALA A 273 8.14 23.65 -3.58
C ALA A 273 9.18 23.67 -2.44
N GLY A 274 10.26 22.88 -2.54
CA GLY A 274 11.36 22.87 -1.58
C GLY A 274 12.75 23.02 -2.23
N ASP A 275 13.63 23.74 -1.54
CA ASP A 275 15.06 23.88 -1.90
C ASP A 275 15.88 22.60 -1.65
N TRP A 276 15.23 21.48 -1.32
CA TRP A 276 15.87 20.26 -0.88
C TRP A 276 15.40 19.02 -1.65
N THR A 277 16.36 18.18 -2.02
CA THR A 277 16.15 16.87 -2.63
C THR A 277 16.58 15.79 -1.63
N ILE A 278 15.82 14.69 -1.57
CA ILE A 278 16.21 13.53 -0.76
C ILE A 278 17.14 12.66 -1.62
N VAL A 279 18.30 12.31 -1.09
CA VAL A 279 19.29 11.44 -1.73
C VAL A 279 19.48 10.17 -0.92
N CYS A 280 19.53 9.02 -1.58
CA CYS A 280 19.95 7.77 -0.98
C CYS A 280 21.47 7.64 -1.09
N TYR A 281 22.17 7.82 0.02
CA TYR A 281 23.63 7.72 0.11
C TYR A 281 24.02 6.58 1.06
N GLN A 282 24.67 5.55 0.51
CA GLN A 282 25.08 4.36 1.25
C GLN A 282 23.93 3.69 2.03
N GLY A 283 22.72 3.69 1.46
CA GLY A 283 21.52 3.13 2.08
C GLY A 283 20.80 4.07 3.07
N ASN A 284 21.31 5.29 3.30
CA ASN A 284 20.66 6.29 4.15
C ASN A 284 19.98 7.37 3.30
N TYR A 285 18.81 7.82 3.73
CA TYR A 285 18.10 8.94 3.10
C TYR A 285 18.54 10.25 3.78
N LEU A 286 19.23 11.09 3.02
CA LEU A 286 19.79 12.39 3.42
C LEU A 286 19.22 13.50 2.55
N PHE A 287 19.49 14.75 2.91
CA PHE A 287 19.04 15.94 2.17
C PHE A 287 20.22 16.63 1.51
N ILE A 288 20.03 17.04 0.25
CA ILE A 288 20.95 17.86 -0.54
C ILE A 288 20.17 19.06 -1.09
N GLN A 289 20.83 20.22 -1.26
CA GLN A 289 20.22 21.34 -1.96
C GLN A 289 19.87 20.94 -3.40
N THR A 290 18.63 21.23 -3.82
CA THR A 290 18.10 20.80 -5.13
C THR A 290 18.92 21.35 -6.30
N GLU A 291 19.54 22.53 -6.15
CA GLU A 291 20.40 23.13 -7.20
C GLU A 291 21.62 22.27 -7.58
N TYR A 292 22.04 21.34 -6.70
CA TYR A 292 23.16 20.44 -6.97
C TYR A 292 22.73 19.13 -7.64
N VAL A 293 21.46 18.95 -7.97
CA VAL A 293 20.93 17.70 -8.54
C VAL A 293 20.38 17.97 -9.95
N ASN A 294 21.03 17.39 -10.96
CA ASN A 294 20.51 17.39 -12.32
C ASN A 294 19.66 16.14 -12.55
N PHE A 295 18.35 16.32 -12.58
CA PHE A 295 17.41 15.27 -12.97
C PHE A 295 17.48 15.02 -14.49
N PRO A 296 17.35 13.77 -14.94
CA PRO A 296 17.20 13.47 -16.36
C PRO A 296 15.92 14.13 -16.90
N GLU A 297 16.01 14.69 -18.12
CA GLU A 297 14.85 15.22 -18.87
C GLU A 297 13.90 14.11 -19.33
#